data_AF-A0A528AYP6-F1
#
_entry.id   AF-A0A528AYP6-F1
#
_cell.length_a   1.000
_cell.length_b   1.000
_cell.length_c   1.000
_cell.angle_alpha   90.00
_cell.angle_beta   90.00
_cell.angle_gamma   90.00
#
_symmetry.space_group_name_H-M   'P 1'
#
loop_
_entity.id
_entity.type
_entity.pdbx_description
1 polymer ?
#
loop_
_entity_poly.entity_id
_entity_poly.type
_entity_poly.pdbx_seq_one_letter_code
_entity_poly.pdbx_strand_id
1 'polypeptide(L)'
;GPGMPGKPRPLRRDIYHPIPGDVMFEERIHGETAYLALGAPWYRRAMDSTEPVWSVIDVLPNGFEPSVVVSKRVELYGRYQGVVMVAVSFANLSQALGGLQVSGHGKTFVLGGGDKVLAASDAPGGP
;
A
#
# COMPACT_ATOMS: atom_id res chain seq x y z
N GLY A 1 -16.12 -12.23 -4.23
CA GLY A 1 -16.48 -13.59 -4.71
C GLY A 1 -15.24 -14.31 -5.18
N PRO A 2 -15.21 -15.66 -5.16
CA PRO A 2 -14.09 -16.43 -5.68
C PRO A 2 -14.05 -16.29 -7.21
N GLY A 3 -13.22 -15.37 -7.71
CA GLY A 3 -13.12 -15.12 -9.16
C GLY A 3 -12.13 -16.07 -9.81
N MET A 4 -12.51 -16.67 -10.95
CA MET A 4 -11.64 -17.54 -11.74
C MET A 4 -10.32 -16.86 -12.12
N PRO A 5 -9.17 -17.55 -12.05
CA PRO A 5 -7.90 -17.04 -12.55
C PRO A 5 -8.02 -16.56 -14.01
N GLY A 6 -7.38 -15.44 -14.35
CA GLY A 6 -7.32 -14.92 -15.72
C GLY A 6 -8.53 -14.14 -16.24
N LYS A 7 -9.66 -14.09 -15.51
CA LYS A 7 -10.79 -13.22 -15.89
C LYS A 7 -10.68 -11.84 -15.23
N PRO A 8 -10.85 -10.74 -16.00
CA PRO A 8 -10.93 -9.40 -15.42
C PRO A 8 -12.09 -9.30 -14.43
N ARG A 9 -11.90 -8.52 -13.37
CA ARG A 9 -12.88 -8.28 -12.31
C ARG A 9 -13.20 -6.79 -12.26
N PRO A 10 -14.45 -6.39 -11.92
CA PRO A 10 -14.76 -4.99 -11.73
C PRO A 10 -13.84 -4.35 -10.69
N LEU A 11 -13.20 -3.25 -11.07
CA LEU A 11 -12.42 -2.39 -10.21
C LEU A 11 -13.21 -1.10 -10.00
N ARG A 12 -13.29 -0.66 -8.74
CA ARG A 12 -13.71 0.69 -8.38
C ARG A 12 -12.59 1.32 -7.58
N ARG A 13 -12.14 2.50 -8.01
CA ARG A 13 -11.15 3.32 -7.33
C ARG A 13 -11.76 4.69 -7.05
N ASP A 14 -11.78 5.07 -5.78
CA ASP A 14 -12.22 6.39 -5.35
C ASP A 14 -10.96 7.16 -4.92
N ILE A 15 -10.76 8.36 -5.47
CA ILE A 15 -9.63 9.25 -5.18
C ILE A 15 -10.12 10.38 -4.28
N TYR A 16 -9.33 10.68 -3.24
CA TYR A 16 -9.67 11.69 -2.24
C TYR A 16 -8.49 12.63 -2.00
N HIS A 17 -8.80 13.90 -1.77
CA HIS A 17 -7.89 14.91 -1.28
C HIS A 17 -8.04 15.08 0.23
N PRO A 18 -6.98 14.94 1.05
CA PRO A 18 -7.06 15.29 2.46
C PRO A 18 -7.19 16.81 2.63
N ILE A 19 -8.17 17.25 3.41
CA ILE A 19 -8.33 18.66 3.82
C ILE A 19 -8.28 18.74 5.37
N PRO A 20 -8.00 19.91 5.97
CA PRO A 20 -7.98 20.01 7.43
C PRO A 20 -9.29 19.53 8.07
N GLY A 21 -9.21 18.41 8.80
CA GLY A 21 -10.34 17.82 9.51
C GLY A 21 -11.29 16.94 8.67
N ASP A 22 -11.05 16.77 7.36
CA ASP A 22 -11.95 15.99 6.49
C ASP A 22 -11.21 15.46 5.23
N VAL A 23 -11.93 14.79 4.33
CA VAL A 23 -11.46 14.37 3.01
C VAL A 23 -12.43 14.83 1.94
N MET A 24 -11.91 15.48 0.90
CA MET A 24 -12.69 15.84 -0.29
C MET A 24 -12.65 14.70 -1.29
N PHE A 25 -13.80 14.25 -1.77
CA PHE A 25 -13.86 13.31 -2.89
C PHE A 25 -13.47 14.03 -4.19
N GLU A 26 -12.50 13.47 -4.92
CA GLU A 26 -12.05 14.01 -6.20
C GLU A 26 -12.70 13.28 -7.38
N GLU A 27 -12.48 11.97 -7.47
CA GLU A 27 -12.86 11.19 -8.65
C GLU A 27 -13.24 9.75 -8.29
N ARG A 28 -14.17 9.17 -9.06
CA ARG A 28 -14.44 7.72 -9.06
C ARG A 28 -14.15 7.13 -10.43
N ILE A 29 -13.22 6.19 -10.44
CA ILE A 29 -12.80 5.47 -11.63
C ILE A 29 -13.36 4.05 -11.56
N HIS A 30 -14.01 3.64 -12.64
CA HIS A 30 -14.43 2.26 -12.86
C HIS A 30 -13.53 1.62 -13.93
N GLY A 31 -13.21 0.35 -13.75
CA GLY A 31 -12.43 -0.38 -14.73
C GLY A 31 -12.47 -1.87 -14.46
N GLU A 32 -11.49 -2.57 -15.02
CA GLU A 32 -11.28 -3.99 -14.75
C GLU A 32 -9.88 -4.23 -14.20
N THR A 33 -9.74 -5.28 -13.39
CA THR A 33 -8.45 -5.69 -12.86
C THR A 33 -8.32 -7.21 -12.85
N ALA A 34 -7.14 -7.70 -13.23
CA ALA A 34 -6.76 -9.10 -13.01
C ALA A 34 -6.39 -9.38 -11.55
N TYR A 35 -6.19 -8.32 -10.75
CA TYR A 35 -5.76 -8.41 -9.36
C TYR A 35 -6.75 -9.20 -8.50
N LEU A 36 -6.24 -10.12 -7.68
CA LEU A 36 -7.01 -10.92 -6.75
C LEU A 36 -6.46 -10.71 -5.33
N ALA A 37 -7.15 -9.88 -4.55
CA ALA A 37 -6.77 -9.58 -3.17
C ALA A 37 -6.61 -10.86 -2.32
N LEU A 38 -7.49 -11.86 -2.49
CA LEU A 38 -7.43 -13.13 -1.75
C LEU A 38 -6.11 -13.90 -1.94
N GLY A 39 -5.44 -13.74 -3.09
CA GLY A 39 -4.13 -14.36 -3.34
C GLY A 39 -2.95 -13.51 -2.88
N ALA A 40 -3.18 -12.22 -2.63
CA ALA A 40 -2.13 -11.28 -2.32
C ALA A 40 -1.49 -11.59 -0.95
N PRO A 41 -0.15 -11.47 -0.81
CA PRO A 41 0.54 -11.76 0.44
C PRO A 41 0.02 -10.98 1.65
N TRP A 42 -0.32 -9.69 1.46
CA TRP A 42 -0.86 -8.85 2.53
C TRP A 42 -2.20 -9.36 3.07
N TYR A 43 -3.09 -9.83 2.18
CA TYR A 43 -4.39 -10.32 2.58
C TYR A 43 -4.26 -11.61 3.39
N ARG A 44 -3.45 -12.55 2.89
CA ARG A 44 -3.23 -13.83 3.58
C ARG A 44 -2.59 -13.63 4.96
N ARG A 45 -1.52 -12.83 5.03
CA ARG A 45 -0.86 -12.53 6.32
C ARG A 45 -1.79 -11.85 7.32
N ALA A 46 -2.66 -10.95 6.86
CA ALA A 46 -3.62 -10.30 7.75
C ALA A 46 -4.73 -11.25 8.22
N MET A 47 -5.09 -12.25 7.43
CA MET A 47 -6.04 -13.29 7.84
C MET A 47 -5.47 -14.21 8.93
N ASP A 48 -4.15 -14.42 8.91
CA ASP A 48 -3.43 -15.28 9.85
C ASP A 48 -2.98 -14.54 11.13
N SER A 49 -3.34 -13.26 11.28
CA SER A 49 -2.91 -12.39 12.39
C SER A 49 -4.07 -11.67 13.06
N THR A 50 -4.00 -11.52 14.38
CA THR A 50 -4.90 -10.66 15.15
C THR A 50 -4.41 -9.21 15.21
N GLU A 51 -3.11 -9.00 14.98
CA GLU A 51 -2.46 -7.69 14.94
C GLU A 51 -2.27 -7.18 13.51
N PRO A 52 -2.13 -5.86 13.30
CA PRO A 52 -1.70 -5.32 12.01
C PRO A 52 -0.36 -5.94 11.57
N VAL A 53 -0.30 -6.38 10.32
CA VAL A 53 0.92 -6.97 9.75
C VAL A 53 1.52 -6.07 8.68
N TRP A 54 2.83 -5.90 8.77
CA TRP A 54 3.63 -5.19 7.78
C TRP A 54 4.13 -6.15 6.70
N SER A 55 4.14 -5.71 5.44
CA SER A 55 4.67 -6.48 4.32
C SER A 55 5.23 -5.55 3.25
N VAL A 56 6.25 -6.01 2.53
CA VAL A 56 6.70 -5.38 1.28
C VAL A 56 6.00 -6.07 0.12
N ILE A 57 5.44 -5.29 -0.79
CA ILE A 57 4.77 -5.78 -2.00
C ILE A 57 5.17 -4.93 -3.20
N ASP A 58 5.10 -5.53 -4.39
CA ASP A 58 5.40 -4.83 -5.64
C ASP A 58 4.14 -4.59 -6.51
N VAL A 59 3.05 -5.32 -6.22
CA VAL A 59 1.82 -5.28 -7.02
C VAL A 59 0.63 -4.90 -6.16
N LEU A 60 0.02 -3.79 -6.52
CA LEU A 60 -1.20 -3.23 -5.95
C LEU A 60 -2.36 -3.32 -6.95
N PRO A 61 -3.62 -3.11 -6.51
CA PRO A 61 -4.76 -3.11 -7.41
C PRO A 61 -4.68 -2.12 -8.59
N ASN A 62 -3.92 -1.02 -8.42
CA ASN A 62 -3.67 0.03 -9.41
C ASN A 62 -2.49 -0.27 -10.36
N GLY A 63 -1.70 -1.32 -10.12
CA GLY A 63 -0.57 -1.69 -10.97
C GLY A 63 0.68 -2.11 -10.20
N PHE A 64 1.83 -1.94 -10.85
CA PHE A 64 3.14 -2.21 -10.27
C PHE A 64 3.63 -0.95 -9.54
N GLU A 65 3.74 -1.03 -8.23
CA GLU A 65 4.16 0.07 -7.37
C GLU A 65 4.79 -0.50 -6.08
N PRO A 66 6.13 -0.62 -6.03
CA PRO A 66 6.85 -1.09 -4.85
C PRO A 66 6.50 -0.28 -3.61
N SER A 67 5.97 -0.99 -2.62
CA SER A 67 5.35 -0.38 -1.44
C SER A 67 5.60 -1.19 -0.18
N VAL A 68 5.62 -0.49 0.95
CA VAL A 68 5.36 -1.10 2.25
C VAL A 68 3.86 -0.98 2.53
N VAL A 69 3.26 -2.07 3.00
CA VAL A 69 1.85 -2.11 3.36
C VAL A 69 1.67 -2.55 4.80
N VAL A 70 0.72 -1.92 5.49
CA VAL A 70 0.15 -2.45 6.73
C VAL A 70 -1.25 -2.97 6.41
N SER A 71 -1.58 -4.15 6.92
CA SER A 71 -2.88 -4.78 6.68
C SER A 71 -3.44 -5.42 7.93
N LYS A 72 -4.77 -5.40 8.07
CA LYS A 72 -5.47 -5.93 9.24
C LYS A 72 -6.81 -6.54 8.84
N ARG A 73 -7.12 -7.70 9.43
CA ARG A 73 -8.46 -8.31 9.40
C ARG A 73 -9.46 -7.43 10.13
N VAL A 74 -10.56 -7.11 9.46
CA VAL A 74 -11.65 -6.30 10.02
C VAL A 74 -12.80 -7.21 10.42
N GLU A 75 -13.25 -7.02 11.66
CA GLU A 75 -14.43 -7.66 12.21
C GLU A 75 -15.41 -6.60 12.69
N LEU A 76 -16.69 -6.80 12.38
CA LEU A 76 -17.77 -5.93 12.81
C LEU A 76 -18.80 -6.81 13.52
N TYR A 77 -19.11 -6.48 14.78
CA TYR A 77 -19.99 -7.28 15.64
C TYR A 77 -19.61 -8.77 15.70
N GLY A 78 -18.31 -9.06 15.83
CA GLY A 78 -17.77 -10.43 15.88
C GLY A 78 -17.84 -11.20 14.56
N ARG A 79 -18.16 -10.52 13.45
CA ARG A 79 -18.22 -11.12 12.11
C ARG A 79 -17.16 -10.54 11.21
N TYR A 80 -16.41 -11.43 10.56
CA TYR A 80 -15.44 -11.08 9.54
C TYR A 80 -16.07 -10.28 8.39
N GLN A 81 -15.47 -9.13 8.05
CA GLN A 81 -15.90 -8.26 6.96
C GLN A 81 -14.93 -8.24 5.78
N GLY A 82 -13.64 -8.44 6.04
CA GLY A 82 -12.60 -8.28 5.03
C GLY A 82 -11.24 -7.98 5.66
N VAL A 83 -10.30 -7.58 4.80
CA VAL A 83 -9.00 -7.06 5.21
C VAL A 83 -8.88 -5.64 4.66
N VAL A 84 -8.48 -4.71 5.51
CA VAL A 84 -8.07 -3.37 5.09
C VAL A 84 -6.57 -3.33 5.00
N MET A 85 -6.06 -2.66 3.96
CA MET A 85 -4.64 -2.46 3.73
C MET A 85 -4.38 -0.99 3.40
N VAL A 86 -3.31 -0.44 3.97
CA VAL A 86 -2.79 0.89 3.66
C VAL A 86 -1.42 0.71 3.04
N ALA A 87 -1.22 1.27 1.86
CA ALA A 87 0.03 1.21 1.12
C ALA A 87 0.74 2.56 1.16
N VAL A 88 2.06 2.50 1.33
CA VAL A 88 2.96 3.64 1.16
C VAL A 88 4.03 3.23 0.15
N SER A 89 4.04 3.90 -1.00
CA SER A 89 5.02 3.63 -2.04
C SER A 89 6.41 4.07 -1.60
N PHE A 90 7.43 3.35 -2.08
CA PHE A 90 8.82 3.70 -1.82
C PHE A 90 9.23 5.03 -2.45
N ALA A 91 8.55 5.45 -3.52
CA ALA A 91 8.71 6.77 -4.11
C ALA A 91 8.26 7.87 -3.13
N ASN A 92 7.06 7.74 -2.55
CA ASN A 92 6.54 8.70 -1.56
C ASN A 92 7.41 8.72 -0.29
N LEU A 93 7.89 7.56 0.17
CA LEU A 93 8.82 7.48 1.29
C LEU A 93 10.15 8.18 0.97
N SER A 94 10.72 7.96 -0.22
CA SER A 94 11.97 8.61 -0.64
C SER A 94 11.82 10.12 -0.72
N GLN A 95 10.70 10.62 -1.25
CA GLN A 95 10.38 12.04 -1.27
C GLN A 95 10.27 12.62 0.15
N ALA A 96 9.58 11.92 1.06
CA ALA A 96 9.47 12.33 2.45
C ALA A 96 10.85 12.39 3.15
N LEU A 97 11.71 11.40 2.89
CA LEU A 97 13.09 11.36 3.40
C LEU A 97 13.94 12.51 2.85
N GLY A 98 13.77 12.88 1.58
CA GLY A 98 14.45 14.02 0.97
C GLY A 98 14.09 15.37 1.60
N GLY A 99 12.91 15.47 2.22
CA GLY A 99 12.48 16.66 2.97
C GLY A 99 13.06 16.76 4.39
N LEU A 100 13.74 15.74 4.89
CA LEU A 100 14.33 15.76 6.23
C LEU A 100 15.59 16.62 6.24
N GLN A 101 15.69 17.51 7.22
CA GLN A 101 16.87 18.35 7.40
C GLN A 101 17.96 17.56 8.14
N VAL A 102 18.93 17.06 7.39
CA VAL A 102 20.09 16.33 7.92
C VAL A 102 21.32 17.21 7.78
N SER A 103 22.22 17.22 8.78
CA SER A 103 23.47 17.97 8.73
C SER A 103 24.29 17.60 7.49
N GLY A 104 24.97 18.58 6.88
CA GLY A 104 25.30 18.73 5.44
C GLY A 104 25.98 17.61 4.64
N HIS A 105 26.23 16.42 5.21
CA HIS A 105 26.76 15.25 4.49
C HIS A 105 25.98 13.95 4.76
N GLY A 106 24.92 13.98 5.56
CA GLY A 106 24.12 12.79 5.89
C GLY A 106 23.08 12.46 4.82
N LYS A 107 22.80 11.16 4.65
CA LYS A 107 21.67 10.64 3.86
C LYS A 107 20.75 9.84 4.78
N THR A 108 19.46 9.84 4.50
CA THR A 108 18.48 9.05 5.25
C THR A 108 17.90 7.96 4.37
N PHE A 109 17.69 6.80 4.95
CA PHE A 109 17.11 5.65 4.27
C PHE A 109 16.25 4.85 5.24
N VAL A 110 15.33 4.07 4.68
CA VAL A 110 14.53 3.08 5.41
C VAL A 110 15.04 1.69 5.05
N LEU A 111 15.41 0.92 6.06
CA LEU A 111 15.74 -0.50 5.91
C LEU A 111 14.51 -1.37 6.14
N GLY A 112 14.36 -2.37 5.30
CA GLY A 112 13.47 -3.50 5.50
C GLY A 112 14.19 -4.67 6.16
N GLY A 113 13.50 -5.80 6.26
CA GLY A 113 14.13 -7.04 6.71
C GLY A 113 15.29 -7.47 5.79
N GLY A 114 16.34 -8.04 6.38
CA GLY A 114 17.51 -8.55 5.65
C GLY A 114 18.39 -7.45 5.04
N ASP A 115 18.50 -6.29 5.70
CA ASP A 115 19.34 -5.15 5.31
C ASP A 115 19.03 -4.56 3.92
N LYS A 116 17.84 -4.84 3.39
CA LYS A 116 17.38 -4.28 2.11
C LYS A 116 16.97 -2.83 2.30
N VAL A 117 17.58 -1.92 1.55
CA VAL A 117 17.12 -0.52 1.44
C VAL A 117 15.77 -0.49 0.71
N LEU A 118 14.74 0.04 1.36
CA LEU A 118 13.41 0.19 0.80
C LEU A 118 13.19 1.57 0.17
N ALA A 119 13.75 2.62 0.79
CA ALA A 119 13.66 4.01 0.33
C ALA A 119 14.91 4.77 0.78
N ALA A 120 15.33 5.78 0.01
CA ALA A 120 16.47 6.63 0.32
C ALA A 120 16.22 8.08 -0.12
N SER A 121 16.78 9.05 0.60
CA SER A 121 16.63 10.49 0.31
C SER A 121 17.22 10.94 -1.03
N ASP A 122 18.11 10.14 -1.61
CA ASP A 122 18.78 10.39 -2.89
C ASP A 122 18.38 9.38 -3.97
N ALA A 123 17.39 8.53 -3.70
CA ALA A 123 16.85 7.64 -4.73
C ALA A 123 16.29 8.51 -5.86
N PRO A 124 16.59 8.20 -7.14
CA PRO A 124 15.94 8.88 -8.24
C PRO A 124 14.42 8.74 -8.05
N GLY A 125 13.73 9.86 -7.99
CA GLY A 125 12.27 9.86 -8.00
C GLY A 125 11.81 9.00 -9.16
N GLY A 126 10.90 8.05 -8.89
CA GLY A 126 10.26 7.31 -9.97
C GLY A 126 9.63 8.28 -10.97
N PRO A 127 9.48 7.86 -12.24
CA PRO A 127 8.96 8.71 -13.32
C PRO A 127 7.59 9.33 -12.99
#